data_AF-A0A561VAR9-F1
#
_entry.id   AF-A0A561VAR9-F1
#
_cell.length_a   1.000
_cell.length_b   1.000
_cell.length_c   1.000
_cell.angle_alpha   90.00
_cell.angle_beta   90.00
_cell.angle_gamma   90.00
#
_symmetry.space_group_name_H-M   'P 1'
#
loop_
_entity.id
_entity.type
_entity.pdbx_description
1 polymer ?
#
loop_
_entity_poly.entity_id
_entity_poly.type
_entity_poly.pdbx_seq_one_letter_code
_entity_poly.pdbx_strand_id
1 'polypeptide(L)'
;MEYLERHLAERGWTVHDFCEHSGLKPSVVFRWRKGYRPDIGNARIMARSLGVPLLEVLVKAGRLSPAEAGAEVRIIPELDSVPTQVLLREVSARVQRLERSAESGHAEAGV
;
A
#
# COMPACT_ATOMS: atom_id res chain seq x y z
N MET A 1 -19.23 8.35 8.38
CA MET A 1 -20.34 8.44 7.39
C MET A 1 -20.00 9.37 6.23
N GLU A 2 -19.54 10.58 6.51
CA GLU A 2 -19.29 11.63 5.50
C GLU A 2 -18.41 11.20 4.31
N TYR A 3 -17.45 10.29 4.52
CA TYR A 3 -16.55 9.85 3.46
C TYR A 3 -17.24 9.20 2.25
N LEU A 4 -18.09 8.20 2.48
CA LEU A 4 -18.79 7.51 1.39
C LEU A 4 -19.83 8.44 0.75
N GLU A 5 -20.63 9.13 1.57
CA GLU A 5 -21.67 10.04 1.08
C GLU A 5 -21.11 11.12 0.16
N ARG A 6 -19.95 11.70 0.51
CA ARG A 6 -19.27 12.69 -0.33
C ARG A 6 -18.95 12.13 -1.71
N HIS A 7 -18.35 10.93 -1.77
CA HIS A 7 -18.00 10.32 -3.06
C HIS A 7 -19.22 9.96 -3.90
N LEU A 8 -20.31 9.53 -3.26
CA LEU A 8 -21.57 9.24 -3.94
C LEU A 8 -22.19 10.52 -4.49
N ALA A 9 -22.24 11.59 -3.68
CA ALA A 9 -22.77 12.89 -4.09
C ALA A 9 -21.97 13.49 -5.26
N GLU A 10 -20.64 13.44 -5.23
CA GLU A 10 -19.77 13.89 -6.33
C GLU A 10 -20.05 13.16 -7.65
N ARG A 11 -20.58 11.93 -7.58
CA ARG A 11 -20.91 11.09 -8.75
C ARG A 11 -22.39 11.11 -9.10
N GLY A 12 -23.22 11.81 -8.31
CA GLY A 12 -24.68 11.74 -8.42
C GLY A 12 -25.24 10.32 -8.18
N TRP A 13 -24.52 9.48 -7.43
CA TRP A 13 -24.91 8.11 -7.15
C TRP A 13 -25.73 7.99 -5.87
N THR A 14 -26.69 7.07 -5.90
CA THR A 14 -27.31 6.54 -4.70
C THR A 14 -26.49 5.39 -4.12
N VAL A 15 -26.83 4.95 -2.90
CA VAL A 15 -26.26 3.73 -2.33
C VAL A 15 -26.59 2.51 -3.19
N HIS A 16 -27.76 2.48 -3.82
CA HIS A 16 -28.16 1.42 -4.73
C HIS A 16 -27.24 1.39 -5.95
N ASP A 17 -27.02 2.54 -6.60
CA ASP A 17 -26.14 2.64 -7.77
C ASP A 17 -24.71 2.21 -7.43
N PHE A 18 -24.24 2.57 -6.23
CA PHE A 18 -22.94 2.11 -5.74
C PHE A 18 -22.89 0.59 -5.55
N CYS A 19 -23.95 -0.03 -5.02
CA CYS A 19 -24.02 -1.48 -4.86
C CYS A 19 -24.01 -2.19 -6.22
N GLU A 20 -24.82 -1.72 -7.17
CA GLU A 20 -24.85 -2.25 -8.54
C GLU A 20 -23.50 -2.10 -9.23
N HIS A 21 -22.88 -0.92 -9.12
CA HIS A 21 -21.59 -0.64 -9.75
C HIS A 21 -20.44 -1.45 -9.13
N SER A 22 -20.45 -1.63 -7.80
CA SER A 22 -19.37 -2.30 -7.07
C SER A 22 -19.55 -3.81 -6.94
N GLY A 23 -20.77 -4.32 -7.12
CA GLY A 23 -21.14 -5.69 -6.77
C GLY A 23 -21.19 -5.96 -5.27
N LEU A 24 -21.07 -4.93 -4.41
CA LEU A 24 -21.18 -5.09 -2.97
C LEU A 24 -22.64 -5.27 -2.56
N LYS A 25 -22.87 -6.16 -1.60
CA LYS A 25 -24.20 -6.32 -1.00
C LYS A 25 -24.58 -5.04 -0.24
N PRO A 26 -25.85 -4.56 -0.33
CA PRO A 26 -26.32 -3.39 0.39
C PRO A 26 -26.07 -3.45 1.91
N SER A 27 -26.12 -4.65 2.50
CA SER A 27 -25.83 -4.86 3.92
C SER A 27 -24.40 -4.50 4.31
N VAL A 28 -23.41 -4.73 3.44
CA VAL A 28 -22.01 -4.36 3.66
C VAL A 28 -21.86 -2.84 3.67
N VAL A 29 -22.47 -2.17 2.69
CA VAL A 29 -22.44 -0.71 2.57
C VAL A 29 -23.14 -0.04 3.75
N PHE A 30 -24.32 -0.53 4.12
CA PHE A 30 -25.05 -0.01 5.27
C PHE A 30 -24.26 -0.18 6.58
N ARG A 31 -23.64 -1.35 6.78
CA ARG A 31 -22.82 -1.59 7.98
C ARG A 31 -21.64 -0.64 8.03
N TRP A 32 -20.97 -0.40 6.91
CA TRP A 32 -19.86 0.56 6.84
C TRP A 32 -20.31 1.99 7.17
N ARG A 33 -21.48 2.42 6.69
CA ARG A 33 -22.10 3.70 7.10
C ARG A 33 -22.30 3.77 8.61
N LYS A 34 -22.63 2.65 9.27
CA LYS A 34 -22.74 2.56 10.73
C LYS A 34 -21.40 2.43 11.47
N GLY A 35 -20.26 2.64 10.80
CA GLY A 35 -18.93 2.62 11.41
C GLY A 35 -18.27 1.25 11.46
N TYR A 36 -18.84 0.25 10.79
CA TYR A 36 -18.17 -1.04 10.63
C TYR A 36 -16.90 -0.91 9.82
N ARG A 37 -15.89 -1.67 10.23
CA ARG A 37 -14.59 -1.73 9.55
C ARG A 37 -14.64 -2.87 8.52
N PRO A 38 -14.67 -2.60 7.21
CA PRO A 38 -14.64 -3.65 6.20
C PRO A 38 -13.36 -4.49 6.32
N ASP A 39 -13.43 -5.74 5.91
CA ASP A 39 -12.24 -6.54 5.63
C ASP A 39 -11.49 -6.01 4.39
N ILE A 40 -10.30 -6.54 4.13
CA ILE A 40 -9.45 -6.11 3.01
C ILE A 40 -10.12 -6.36 1.65
N GLY A 41 -10.87 -7.46 1.51
CA GLY A 41 -11.54 -7.81 0.26
C GLY A 41 -12.60 -6.77 -0.12
N ASN A 42 -13.50 -6.49 0.81
CA ASN A 42 -14.53 -5.47 0.67
C ASN A 42 -13.93 -4.07 0.50
N ALA A 43 -12.90 -3.72 1.28
CA ALA A 43 -12.21 -2.43 1.15
C ALA A 43 -11.59 -2.26 -0.25
N ARG A 44 -11.04 -3.32 -0.85
CA ARG A 44 -10.48 -3.29 -2.20
C ARG A 44 -11.54 -3.08 -3.26
N ILE A 45 -12.71 -3.71 -3.12
CA ILE A 45 -13.84 -3.48 -4.01
C ILE A 45 -14.29 -2.02 -3.92
N MET A 46 -14.49 -1.52 -2.70
CA MET A 46 -14.87 -0.11 -2.45
C MET A 46 -13.86 0.86 -3.07
N ALA A 47 -12.57 0.66 -2.81
CA ALA A 47 -11.51 1.54 -3.32
C ALA A 47 -11.52 1.64 -4.85
N ARG A 48 -11.66 0.50 -5.55
CA ARG A 48 -11.75 0.48 -7.02
C ARG A 48 -13.00 1.18 -7.52
N SER A 49 -14.16 0.89 -6.93
CA SER A 49 -15.44 1.49 -7.35
C SER A 49 -15.51 2.99 -7.08
N LEU A 50 -14.81 3.48 -6.05
CA LEU A 50 -14.70 4.90 -5.75
C LEU A 50 -13.55 5.58 -6.52
N GLY A 51 -12.63 4.82 -7.11
CA GLY A 51 -11.46 5.37 -7.81
C GLY A 51 -10.44 6.00 -6.88
N VAL A 52 -10.28 5.45 -5.68
CA VAL A 52 -9.36 5.96 -4.63
C VAL A 52 -8.34 4.90 -4.22
N PRO A 53 -7.20 5.29 -3.62
CA PRO A 53 -6.24 4.32 -3.09
C PRO A 53 -6.84 3.43 -2.00
N LEU A 54 -6.51 2.12 -2.02
CA LEU A 54 -6.96 1.18 -0.99
C LEU A 54 -6.56 1.63 0.43
N LEU A 55 -5.35 2.15 0.58
CA LEU A 55 -4.85 2.66 1.86
C LEU A 55 -5.75 3.77 2.41
N GLU A 56 -6.28 4.65 1.56
CA GLU A 56 -7.21 5.71 1.97
C GLU A 56 -8.49 5.12 2.58
N VAL A 57 -9.08 4.12 1.92
CA VAL A 57 -10.29 3.43 2.41
C VAL A 57 -10.02 2.75 3.75
N LEU A 58 -8.88 2.07 3.88
CA LEU A 58 -8.49 1.39 5.12
C LEU A 58 -8.27 2.39 6.27
N VAL A 59 -7.66 3.55 6.00
CA VAL A 59 -7.47 4.62 6.98
C VAL A 59 -8.81 5.22 7.38
N LYS A 60 -9.66 5.58 6.42
CA LYS A 60 -10.99 6.16 6.69
C LYS A 60 -11.93 5.20 7.39
N ALA A 61 -11.74 3.91 7.22
CA ALA A 61 -12.46 2.89 7.96
C ALA A 61 -11.83 2.53 9.33
N GLY A 62 -10.72 3.16 9.72
CA GLY A 62 -10.04 2.91 10.99
C GLY A 62 -9.41 1.51 11.08
N ARG A 63 -9.06 0.91 9.94
CA ARG A 63 -8.27 -0.33 9.85
C ARG A 63 -6.78 -0.07 9.91
N LEU A 64 -6.36 1.11 9.45
CA LEU A 64 -4.99 1.62 9.54
C LEU A 64 -5.01 3.03 10.08
N SER A 65 -3.94 3.42 10.76
CA SER A 65 -3.60 4.82 11.01
C SER A 65 -2.93 5.43 9.76
N PRO A 66 -2.93 6.77 9.62
CA PRO A 66 -2.16 7.44 8.57
C PRO A 66 -0.67 7.10 8.60
N ALA A 67 -0.10 6.91 9.80
CA ALA A 67 1.30 6.55 9.98
C ALA A 67 1.61 5.15 9.43
N GLU A 68 0.77 4.16 9.70
CA GLU A 68 0.92 2.81 9.15
C GLU A 68 0.75 2.80 7.62
N ALA A 69 -0.19 3.58 7.08
CA ALA A 69 -0.39 3.69 5.64
C ALA A 69 0.78 4.37 4.91
N GLY A 70 1.53 5.25 5.59
CA GLY A 70 2.71 5.91 5.05
C GLY A 70 4.03 5.20 5.33
N ALA A 71 4.02 4.05 6.00
CA ALA A 71 5.25 3.34 6.36
C ALA A 71 5.95 2.77 5.12
N GLU A 72 7.27 2.97 5.02
CA GLU A 72 8.09 2.28 4.01
C GLU A 72 8.14 0.78 4.32
N VAL A 73 7.44 -0.02 3.53
CA VAL A 73 7.50 -1.47 3.62
C VAL A 73 8.66 -1.97 2.77
N ARG A 74 9.74 -2.42 3.42
CA ARG A 74 10.80 -3.18 2.75
C ARG A 74 10.41 -4.64 2.70
N ILE A 75 10.02 -5.11 1.51
CA ILE A 75 9.84 -6.54 1.26
C ILE A 75 11.21 -7.11 0.93
N ILE A 76 11.77 -7.86 1.87
CA ILE A 76 13.01 -8.60 1.64
C ILE A 76 12.61 -9.87 0.88
N PRO A 77 13.05 -10.06 -0.38
CA PRO A 77 12.78 -11.30 -1.10
C PRO A 77 13.44 -12.46 -0.36
N GLU A 78 12.77 -13.61 -0.33
CA GLU A 78 13.38 -14.85 0.14
C GLU A 78 14.59 -15.17 -0.74
N LEU A 79 15.75 -15.42 -0.14
CA LEU A 79 17.00 -15.63 -0.88
C LEU A 79 16.87 -16.75 -1.91
N ASP A 80 16.17 -17.82 -1.55
CA ASP A 80 15.96 -19.00 -2.39
C ASP A 80 15.08 -18.73 -3.61
N SER A 81 14.30 -17.63 -3.60
CA SER A 81 13.50 -17.19 -4.75
C SER A 81 14.30 -16.39 -5.79
N VAL A 82 15.53 -15.98 -5.45
CA VAL A 82 16.38 -15.16 -6.31
C VAL A 82 17.35 -16.07 -7.06
N PRO A 83 17.42 -16.01 -8.41
CA PRO A 83 18.36 -16.83 -9.17
C PRO A 83 19.81 -16.62 -8.69
N THR A 84 20.56 -17.71 -8.51
CA THR A 84 21.93 -17.67 -7.97
C THR A 84 22.85 -16.70 -8.71
N GLN A 85 22.70 -16.59 -10.04
CA GLN A 85 23.50 -15.65 -10.85
C GLN A 85 23.23 -14.18 -10.51
N VAL A 86 21.99 -13.83 -10.15
CA VAL A 86 21.63 -12.48 -9.68
C VAL A 86 22.26 -12.21 -8.33
N LEU A 87 22.24 -13.20 -7.43
CA LEU A 87 22.88 -13.10 -6.12
C LEU A 87 24.39 -12.91 -6.24
N LEU A 88 25.07 -13.72 -7.05
CA LEU A 88 26.51 -13.61 -7.27
C LEU A 88 26.87 -12.23 -7.84
N ARG A 89 26.12 -11.74 -8.82
CA ARG A 89 26.34 -10.39 -9.39
C ARG A 89 26.23 -9.30 -8.32
N GLU A 90 25.20 -9.36 -7.48
CA GLU A 90 24.99 -8.37 -6.43
C GLU A 90 26.07 -8.45 -5.33
N VAL A 91 26.48 -9.66 -4.93
CA VAL A 91 27.57 -9.86 -3.97
C VAL A 91 28.88 -9.27 -4.52
N SER A 92 29.24 -9.59 -5.76
CA SER A 92 30.43 -9.00 -6.41
C SER A 92 30.36 -7.48 -6.46
N ALA A 93 29.20 -6.90 -6.80
CA ALA A 93 29.03 -5.44 -6.83
C ALA A 93 29.18 -4.80 -5.44
N ARG A 94 28.72 -5.47 -4.37
CA ARG A 94 28.88 -4.98 -2.99
C ARG A 94 30.33 -4.99 -2.54
N VAL A 95 31.08 -6.06 -2.85
CA VAL A 95 32.51 -6.15 -2.56
C VAL A 95 33.25 -4.98 -3.22
N GLN A 96 33.03 -4.75 -4.52
CA GLN A 96 33.65 -3.64 -5.24
C GLN A 96 33.27 -2.24 -4.72
N ARG A 97 32.05 -2.06 -4.18
CA ARG A 97 31.65 -0.80 -3.54
C ARG A 97 32.40 -0.59 -2.22
N LEU A 98 32.54 -1.65 -1.42
CA LEU A 98 33.26 -1.59 -0.15
C LEU A 98 34.75 -1.31 -0.34
N GLU A 99 35.38 -1.97 -1.31
CA GLU A 99 36.80 -1.74 -1.66
C GLU A 99 37.05 -0.29 -2.07
N ARG A 100 36.23 0.26 -2.98
CA ARG A 100 36.33 1.67 -3.39
C ARG A 100 36.10 2.65 -2.25
N SER A 101 35.15 2.38 -1.36
CA SER A 101 34.91 3.21 -0.18
C SER A 101 36.10 3.17 0.80
N ALA A 102 36.76 2.02 0.96
CA ALA A 102 37.93 1.88 1.81
C ALA A 102 39.17 2.62 1.27
N GLU A 103 39.37 2.58 -0.05
CA GLU A 103 40.44 3.32 -0.75
C GLU A 103 40.24 4.84 -0.64
N SER A 104 39.00 5.31 -0.76
CA SER A 104 38.66 6.73 -0.67
C SER A 104 38.84 7.29 0.75
N GLY A 105 38.53 6.50 1.79
CA GLY A 105 38.74 6.88 3.19
C GLY A 105 40.22 6.94 3.62
N HIS A 106 41.09 6.17 2.97
CA HIS A 106 42.55 6.25 3.21
C HIS A 106 43.18 7.51 2.61
N ALA A 107 42.62 8.05 1.52
CA ALA A 107 43.12 9.27 0.89
C ALA A 107 42.82 10.54 1.70
N GLU A 108 41.74 10.57 2.49
CA GLU A 108 41.37 11.73 3.32
C GLU A 108 42.06 11.75 4.71
N ALA A 109 42.55 10.61 5.21
CA ALA A 109 43.22 10.52 6.51
C ALA A 109 44.74 10.82 6.47
N GLY A 110 45.27 11.19 5.30
CA GLY A 110 46.69 11.41 5.04
C GLY A 110 47.14 12.87 4.85
N VAL A 111 46.34 13.86 5.28
CA VAL A 111 46.67 15.30 5.22
C VAL A 111 46.80 15.90 6.61
#